data_AF-K1U3R3-F1
#
_entry.id   AF-K1U3R3-F1
#
_cell.length_a   1.000
_cell.length_b   1.000
_cell.length_c   1.000
_cell.angle_alpha   90.00
_cell.angle_beta   90.00
_cell.angle_gamma   90.00
#
_symmetry.space_group_name_H-M   'P 1'
#
loop_
_entity.id
_entity.type
_entity.pdbx_description
1 polymer ?
#
loop_
_entity_poly.entity_id
_entity_poly.type
_entity_poly.pdbx_seq_one_letter_code
_entity_poly.pdbx_strand_id
1 'polypeptide(L)'
;MTADTLKLDSLFRSLLQAENRRIEPWAATTLSYLNHPTRQDYAVKYIRPALEKLTEVQRTGDIFFPRNWVGALLRNHDSEAAYKEVEAFLSVYPDYPPLLKNK
;
A
#
# COMPACT_ATOMS: atom_id res chain seq x y z
N MET A 1 12.27 16.36 -8.64
CA MET A 1 12.13 14.89 -8.72
C MET A 1 13.35 14.33 -9.42
N THR A 2 13.97 13.29 -8.87
CA THR A 2 15.17 12.63 -9.46
C THR A 2 14.76 11.47 -10.36
N ALA A 3 15.67 11.00 -11.21
CA ALA A 3 15.44 9.80 -12.03
C ALA A 3 15.10 8.56 -11.17
N ASP A 4 15.65 8.47 -9.96
CA ASP A 4 15.37 7.36 -9.04
C ASP A 4 13.95 7.42 -8.47
N THR A 5 13.43 8.61 -8.16
CA THR A 5 12.03 8.76 -7.73
C THR A 5 11.04 8.31 -8.81
N LEU A 6 11.33 8.56 -10.08
CA LEU A 6 10.49 8.10 -11.20
C LEU A 6 10.50 6.57 -11.36
N LYS A 7 11.65 5.92 -11.12
CA LYS A 7 11.74 4.46 -11.12
C LYS A 7 10.93 3.83 -9.98
N LEU A 8 10.96 4.43 -8.79
CA LEU A 8 10.12 3.98 -7.66
C LEU A 8 8.63 4.12 -7.97
N ASP A 9 8.23 5.23 -8.60
CA ASP A 9 6.84 5.45 -8.99
C ASP A 9 6.38 4.42 -10.04
N SER A 10 7.24 4.13 -11.02
CA SER A 10 6.98 3.10 -12.02
C SER A 10 6.86 1.70 -11.38
N LEU A 11 7.75 1.39 -10.43
CA LEU A 11 7.70 0.14 -9.68
C LEU A 11 6.44 0.03 -8.81
N PHE A 12 6.02 1.11 -8.16
CA PHE A 12 4.76 1.11 -7.43
C PHE A 12 3.56 0.89 -8.36
N ARG A 13 3.52 1.59 -9.50
CA ARG A 13 2.45 1.44 -10.50
C ARG A 13 2.38 0.02 -11.06
N SER A 14 3.52 -0.66 -11.23
CA SER A 14 3.51 -2.05 -11.68
C SER A 14 2.86 -2.97 -10.64
N LEU A 15 3.09 -2.74 -9.34
CA LEU A 15 2.44 -3.50 -8.27
C LEU A 15 0.91 -3.30 -8.22
N LEU A 16 0.36 -2.25 -8.83
CA LEU A 16 -1.10 -2.05 -8.91
C LEU A 16 -1.76 -2.99 -9.93
N GLN A 17 -0.99 -3.62 -10.82
CA GLN A 17 -1.47 -4.65 -11.75
C GLN A 17 -1.48 -6.03 -11.05
N ALA A 18 -2.58 -6.77 -11.19
CA ALA A 18 -2.78 -8.04 -10.49
C ALA A 18 -1.74 -9.10 -10.86
N GLU A 19 -1.33 -9.13 -12.13
CA GLU A 19 -0.36 -10.07 -12.70
C GLU A 19 1.00 -9.93 -12.01
N ASN A 20 1.37 -8.71 -11.61
CA ASN A 20 2.62 -8.41 -10.91
C ASN A 20 2.57 -8.74 -9.42
N ARG A 21 1.43 -9.23 -8.92
CA ARG A 21 1.27 -9.71 -7.53
C ARG A 21 1.14 -11.22 -7.42
N ARG A 22 1.35 -11.97 -8.52
CA ARG A 22 1.26 -13.43 -8.55
C ARG A 22 2.15 -14.12 -7.51
N ILE A 23 3.33 -13.56 -7.25
CA ILE A 23 4.21 -14.03 -6.16
C ILE A 23 4.07 -13.04 -5.01
N GLU A 24 3.07 -13.30 -4.17
CA GLU A 24 2.62 -12.40 -3.10
C GLU A 24 3.71 -11.99 -2.10
N PRO A 25 4.61 -12.91 -1.64
CA PRO A 25 5.71 -12.51 -0.76
C PRO A 25 6.64 -11.48 -1.41
N TRP A 26 6.85 -11.56 -2.73
CA TRP A 26 7.67 -10.60 -3.46
C TRP A 26 6.96 -9.26 -3.57
N ALA A 27 5.67 -9.27 -3.92
CA ALA A 27 4.87 -8.05 -3.98
C ALA A 27 4.84 -7.30 -2.64
N ALA A 28 4.60 -8.01 -1.53
CA ALA A 28 4.62 -7.43 -0.19
C ALA A 28 6.02 -6.89 0.19
N THR A 29 7.08 -7.62 -0.16
CA THR A 29 8.46 -7.19 0.08
C THR A 29 8.79 -5.92 -0.71
N THR A 30 8.44 -5.87 -2.00
CA THR A 30 8.64 -4.69 -2.85
C THR A 30 7.84 -3.49 -2.32
N LEU A 31 6.59 -3.69 -1.91
CA LEU A 31 5.77 -2.64 -1.31
C LEU A 31 6.38 -2.12 0.00
N SER A 32 6.93 -3.00 0.84
CA SER A 32 7.63 -2.63 2.07
C SER A 32 8.88 -1.78 1.78
N TYR A 33 9.66 -2.15 0.75
CA TYR A 33 10.80 -1.33 0.33
C TYR A 33 10.36 0.04 -0.18
N LEU A 34 9.26 0.12 -0.95
CA LEU A 34 8.71 1.39 -1.41
C LEU A 34 8.27 2.30 -0.25
N ASN A 35 7.87 1.72 0.89
CA ASN A 35 7.47 2.39 2.12
C ASN A 35 8.54 2.31 3.24
N HIS A 36 9.82 2.27 2.89
CA HIS A 36 10.90 2.22 3.88
C HIS A 36 10.93 3.50 4.76
N PRO A 37 11.31 3.43 6.06
CA PRO A 37 11.31 4.59 6.96
C PRO A 37 12.08 5.80 6.43
N THR A 38 13.23 5.57 5.78
CA THR A 38 14.07 6.66 5.21
C THR A 38 13.42 7.43 4.05
N ARG A 39 12.26 6.98 3.55
CA ARG A 39 11.52 7.62 2.47
C ARG A 39 10.02 7.77 2.79
N GLN A 40 9.64 7.69 4.06
CA GLN A 40 8.23 7.67 4.45
C GLN A 40 7.45 8.87 3.90
N ASP A 41 8.03 10.07 3.98
CA ASP A 41 7.39 11.31 3.48
C ASP A 41 7.09 11.23 1.98
N TYR A 42 8.03 10.69 1.20
CA TYR A 42 7.84 10.48 -0.23
C TYR A 42 6.79 9.39 -0.53
N ALA A 43 6.74 8.36 0.32
CA ALA A 43 5.90 7.19 0.13
C ALA A 43 4.44 7.42 0.56
N VAL A 44 4.11 8.51 1.27
CA VAL A 44 2.72 8.85 1.66
C VAL A 44 1.76 8.78 0.48
N LYS A 45 2.19 9.25 -0.70
CA LYS A 45 1.39 9.24 -1.93
C LYS A 45 0.97 7.84 -2.42
N TYR A 46 1.60 6.78 -1.91
CA TYR A 46 1.26 5.40 -2.26
C TYR A 46 0.13 4.82 -1.42
N ILE A 47 -0.19 5.44 -0.28
CA ILE A 47 -1.18 4.94 0.67
C ILE A 47 -2.54 4.78 0.00
N ARG A 48 -3.10 5.86 -0.54
CA ARG A 48 -4.44 5.84 -1.13
C ARG A 48 -4.57 4.84 -2.30
N PRO A 49 -3.70 4.86 -3.35
CA PRO A 49 -3.85 3.92 -4.46
C PRO A 49 -3.67 2.45 -4.04
N ALA A 50 -2.82 2.17 -3.05
CA ALA A 50 -2.64 0.82 -2.54
C ALA A 50 -3.84 0.34 -1.71
N LEU A 51 -4.48 1.23 -0.94
CA LEU A 51 -5.72 0.92 -0.22
C LEU A 51 -6.89 0.67 -1.18
N GLU A 52 -7.01 1.45 -2.26
CA GLU A 52 -8.01 1.24 -3.32
C GLU A 52 -7.88 -0.14 -3.99
N LYS A 53 -6.66 -0.69 -4.07
CA LYS A 53 -6.41 -2.05 -4.58
C LYS A 53 -6.68 -3.15 -3.57
N LEU A 54 -6.90 -2.87 -2.29
CA LEU A 54 -6.98 -3.92 -1.27
C LEU A 54 -8.18 -4.86 -1.47
N THR A 55 -9.31 -4.40 -2.03
CA THR A 55 -10.43 -5.30 -2.40
C THR A 55 -10.07 -6.26 -3.54
N GLU A 56 -9.29 -5.81 -4.52
CA GLU A 56 -8.77 -6.66 -5.60
C GLU A 56 -7.78 -7.69 -5.03
N VAL A 57 -6.84 -7.22 -4.19
CA VAL A 57 -5.88 -8.06 -3.46
C VAL A 57 -6.57 -9.16 -2.66
N GLN A 58 -7.67 -8.85 -1.97
CA GLN A 58 -8.47 -9.82 -1.20
C GLN A 58 -9.17 -10.85 -2.07
N ARG A 59 -9.59 -10.48 -3.29
CA ARG A 59 -10.28 -11.40 -4.20
C ARG A 59 -9.32 -12.34 -4.93
N THR A 60 -8.12 -11.87 -5.24
CA THR A 60 -7.16 -12.61 -6.07
C THR A 60 -6.10 -13.35 -5.28
N GLY A 61 -5.91 -12.99 -4.01
CA GLY A 61 -4.79 -13.47 -3.23
C GLY A 61 -5.13 -14.49 -2.15
N ASP A 62 -4.09 -15.00 -1.50
CA ASP A 62 -4.25 -15.86 -0.34
C ASP A 62 -4.93 -15.13 0.83
N ILE A 63 -5.47 -15.89 1.79
CA ILE A 63 -6.22 -15.33 2.94
C ILE A 63 -5.38 -14.40 3.84
N PHE A 64 -4.05 -14.47 3.77
CA PHE A 64 -3.11 -13.67 4.54
C PHE A 64 -2.59 -12.45 3.75
N PHE A 65 -2.64 -12.49 2.43
CA PHE A 65 -2.04 -11.47 1.57
C PHE A 65 -2.64 -10.07 1.77
N PRO A 66 -3.95 -9.88 1.94
CA PRO A 66 -4.51 -8.57 2.28
C PRO A 66 -3.88 -7.96 3.54
N ARG A 67 -3.65 -8.76 4.57
CA ARG A 67 -2.98 -8.31 5.81
C ARG A 67 -1.52 -7.95 5.53
N ASN A 68 -0.81 -8.77 4.75
CA ASN A 68 0.59 -8.52 4.39
C ASN A 68 0.73 -7.25 3.52
N TRP A 69 -0.20 -7.01 2.59
CA TRP A 69 -0.26 -5.82 1.75
C TRP A 69 -0.40 -4.55 2.58
N VAL A 70 -1.38 -4.51 3.49
CA VAL A 70 -1.58 -3.38 4.40
C VAL A 70 -0.39 -3.19 5.34
N GLY A 71 0.15 -4.29 5.88
CA GLY A 71 1.34 -4.24 6.73
C GLY A 71 2.55 -3.64 6.01
N ALA A 72 2.83 -4.11 4.79
CA ALA A 72 3.89 -3.58 3.95
C ALA A 72 3.67 -2.11 3.56
N LEU A 73 2.42 -1.69 3.41
CA LEU A 73 2.06 -0.31 3.09
C LEU A 73 2.24 0.64 4.27
N LEU A 74 1.73 0.28 5.46
CA LEU A 74 1.50 1.23 6.56
C LEU A 74 2.43 1.08 7.76
N ARG A 75 3.19 -0.01 7.88
CA ARG A 75 3.98 -0.30 9.11
C ARG A 75 4.96 0.80 9.50
N ASN A 76 5.56 1.46 8.50
CA ASN A 76 6.64 2.43 8.71
C ASN A 76 6.18 3.89 8.62
N HIS A 77 4.88 4.13 8.50
CA HIS A 77 4.33 5.49 8.47
C HIS A 77 3.85 5.88 9.87
N ASP A 78 4.37 7.01 10.38
CA ASP A 78 3.97 7.62 11.64
C ASP A 78 3.58 9.10 11.50
N SER A 79 3.59 9.63 10.28
CA SER A 79 3.28 11.03 9.99
C SER A 79 1.78 11.36 9.98
N GLU A 80 1.43 12.61 10.30
CA GLU A 80 0.07 13.13 10.18
C GLU A 80 -0.45 13.08 8.73
N ALA A 81 0.44 13.26 7.75
CA ALA A 81 0.09 13.18 6.33
C ALA A 81 -0.37 11.76 5.95
N ALA A 82 0.32 10.72 6.43
CA ALA A 82 -0.09 9.34 6.22
C ALA A 82 -1.43 9.03 6.90
N TYR A 83 -1.64 9.52 8.12
CA TYR A 83 -2.92 9.40 8.82
C TYR A 83 -4.07 10.01 8.02
N LYS A 84 -3.89 11.23 7.52
CA LYS A 84 -4.88 11.94 6.69
C LYS A 84 -5.23 11.19 5.41
N GLU A 85 -4.26 10.54 4.75
CA GLU A 85 -4.55 9.71 3.57
C GLU A 85 -5.41 8.49 3.91
N VAL A 86 -5.15 7.83 5.04
CA VAL A 86 -5.97 6.69 5.51
C VAL A 86 -7.37 7.15 5.90
N GLU A 87 -7.48 8.24 6.67
CA GLU A 87 -8.76 8.80 7.10
C GLU A 87 -9.60 9.23 5.89
N ALA A 88 -9.00 9.96 4.95
CA ALA A 88 -9.67 10.40 3.73
C ALA A 88 -9.99 9.24 2.78
N PHE A 89 -9.35 8.09 2.92
CA PHE A 89 -9.76 6.87 2.22
C PHE A 89 -10.99 6.26 2.90
N LEU A 90 -10.97 6.10 4.23
CA LEU A 90 -12.08 5.51 5.00
C LEU A 90 -13.36 6.36 4.95
N SER A 91 -13.25 7.67 4.81
CA SER A 91 -14.42 8.56 4.65
C SER A 91 -15.13 8.36 3.29
N VAL A 92 -14.38 7.98 2.25
CA VAL A 92 -14.92 7.68 0.92
C VAL A 92 -15.46 6.25 0.85
N TYR A 93 -14.89 5.33 1.63
CA TYR A 93 -15.28 3.92 1.68
C TYR A 93 -15.73 3.52 3.10
N PRO A 94 -16.90 3.99 3.60
CA PRO A 94 -17.33 3.74 4.98
C PRO A 94 -17.57 2.25 5.30
N ASP A 95 -17.92 1.47 4.28
CA ASP A 95 -18.16 0.02 4.37
C ASP A 95 -16.89 -0.81 4.15
N TYR A 96 -15.71 -0.19 4.16
CA TYR A 96 -14.47 -0.91 3.90
C TYR A 96 -14.22 -2.01 4.93
N PRO A 97 -13.71 -3.19 4.52
CA PRO A 97 -13.59 -4.33 5.42
C PRO A 97 -12.83 -3.96 6.70
N PRO A 98 -13.28 -4.43 7.88
CA PRO A 98 -12.72 -4.06 9.19
C PRO A 98 -11.25 -4.47 9.41
N LEU A 99 -10.59 -5.09 8.43
CA LEU A 99 -9.17 -5.43 8.44
C LEU A 99 -8.25 -4.21 8.69
N LEU A 100 -8.72 -2.99 8.49
CA LEU A 100 -8.00 -1.75 8.81
C LEU A 100 -8.33 -1.13 10.17
N LYS A 101 -9.40 -1.58 10.85
CA LYS A 101 -9.86 -0.97 12.11
C LYS A 101 -9.11 -1.44 13.35
N ASN A 102 -8.36 -2.55 13.24
CA ASN A 102 -7.57 -3.11 14.32
C ASN A 102 -6.09 -3.07 13.95
N LYS A 103 -5.42 -1.96 14.30
CA LYS A 103 -3.96 -1.91 14.42
C LYS A 103 -3.59 -2.00 15.89
#